data_AF-A0A1X6MX01-F1
#
_entry.id   AF-A0A1X6MX01-F1
#
_cell.length_a   1.000
_cell.length_b   1.000
_cell.length_c   1.000
_cell.angle_alpha   90.00
_cell.angle_beta   90.00
_cell.angle_gamma   90.00
#
_symmetry.space_group_name_H-M   'P 1'
#
loop_
_entity.id
_entity.type
_entity.pdbx_description
1 polymer ?
#
loop_
_entity_poly.entity_id
_entity_poly.type
_entity_poly.pdbx_seq_one_letter_code
_entity_poly.pdbx_strand_id
1 'polypeptide(L)'
;MESAAANASATAAPTSSIPSGANPFASIHVDLRSTFGMVFIGVFFGAIFLGITTMQTIFYYATYPKDKWFMKLLVAVLWALDTLSLVLTTISIYTYLVIDFMDPLALLYVHWGMGCEPIVTGLVAFVVHEFLIFRIWTLNKNWTLYVAGLAVFSLLPLALSVVAGTKTVVGGRHMWSDLLTLGWAATAGDVTTSVLDLVVAGTICYQLY
;
A
#
# COMPACT_ATOMS: atom_id res chain seq x y z
N MET A 1 45.46 -71.63 -7.85
CA MET A 1 44.02 -71.33 -7.73
C MET A 1 43.85 -69.87 -8.15
N GLU A 2 43.98 -69.57 -9.44
CA GLU A 2 42.90 -69.71 -10.43
C GLU A 2 41.94 -68.52 -10.27
N SER A 3 42.25 -67.44 -10.98
CA SER A 3 41.69 -67.08 -12.29
C SER A 3 40.38 -66.30 -12.21
N ALA A 4 40.46 -65.09 -12.79
CA ALA A 4 39.46 -64.45 -13.67
C ALA A 4 38.15 -63.93 -13.03
N ALA A 5 37.60 -62.76 -13.36
CA ALA A 5 37.88 -61.69 -14.32
C ALA A 5 37.09 -60.45 -13.79
N ALA A 6 37.52 -59.19 -13.85
CA ALA A 6 37.58 -58.34 -15.04
C ALA A 6 36.46 -58.60 -16.07
N ASN A 7 35.30 -57.93 -15.96
CA ASN A 7 34.83 -57.02 -17.03
C ASN A 7 33.48 -56.35 -16.70
N ALA A 8 33.41 -55.05 -17.04
CA ALA A 8 32.38 -54.38 -17.86
C ALA A 8 30.89 -54.59 -17.55
N SER A 9 29.99 -53.64 -17.77
CA SER A 9 29.99 -52.23 -18.16
C SER A 9 28.50 -51.92 -18.32
N ALA A 10 28.09 -50.69 -17.97
CA ALA A 10 26.81 -50.09 -18.35
C ALA A 10 25.55 -50.77 -17.79
N THR A 11 24.64 -49.99 -17.22
CA THR A 11 23.37 -49.63 -17.87
C THR A 11 22.56 -48.71 -16.93
N ALA A 12 22.32 -47.49 -17.41
CA ALA A 12 21.17 -46.61 -17.13
C ALA A 12 20.99 -45.96 -15.72
N ALA A 13 21.23 -44.65 -15.65
CA ALA A 13 20.17 -43.74 -15.19
C ALA A 13 19.08 -43.71 -16.30
N PRO A 14 17.77 -43.40 -16.06
CA PRO A 14 17.21 -42.63 -14.95
C PRO A 14 15.91 -43.21 -14.36
N THR A 15 15.69 -43.10 -13.04
CA THR A 15 14.33 -43.23 -12.49
C THR A 15 14.02 -42.03 -11.63
N SER A 16 13.27 -41.13 -12.25
CA SER A 16 12.38 -40.15 -11.65
C SER A 16 11.69 -40.70 -10.39
N SER A 17 12.21 -40.37 -9.23
CA SER A 17 11.42 -40.32 -8.01
C SER A 17 11.10 -38.84 -7.76
N ILE A 18 9.98 -38.39 -8.31
CA ILE A 18 9.21 -37.32 -7.70
C ILE A 18 8.38 -37.99 -6.60
N PRO A 19 8.61 -37.74 -5.30
CA PRO A 19 7.57 -37.92 -4.31
C PRO A 19 6.88 -36.58 -4.13
N SER A 20 5.63 -36.55 -4.59
CA SER A 20 4.58 -35.60 -4.26
C SER A 20 4.66 -35.12 -2.82
N GLY A 21 4.86 -33.81 -2.66
CA GLY A 21 4.96 -33.16 -1.36
C GLY A 21 5.67 -31.81 -1.45
N ALA A 22 5.52 -31.08 -2.57
CA ALA A 22 5.77 -29.66 -2.55
C ALA A 22 4.69 -29.06 -1.64
N ASN A 23 4.96 -28.99 -0.34
CA ASN A 23 4.16 -28.19 0.57
C ASN A 23 4.26 -26.77 -0.01
N PRO A 24 3.20 -26.16 -0.55
CA PRO A 24 3.28 -24.79 -1.07
C PRO A 24 3.59 -23.77 0.05
N PHE A 25 3.70 -24.24 1.29
CA PHE A 25 4.00 -23.49 2.51
C PHE A 25 5.42 -23.69 3.05
N ALA A 26 6.22 -24.63 2.52
CA ALA A 26 7.56 -24.94 3.09
C ALA A 26 8.67 -23.94 2.68
N SER A 27 8.37 -22.98 1.80
CA SER A 27 9.33 -21.97 1.36
C SER A 27 8.76 -20.55 1.42
N ILE A 28 8.00 -20.22 2.47
CA ILE A 28 7.92 -18.81 2.91
C ILE A 28 9.15 -18.55 3.77
N HIS A 29 10.33 -18.52 3.13
CA HIS A 29 11.48 -17.86 3.74
C HIS A 29 11.25 -16.37 3.50
N VAL A 30 10.79 -15.65 4.52
CA VAL A 30 10.73 -14.19 4.48
C VAL A 30 12.17 -13.70 4.47
N ASP A 31 12.71 -13.50 3.27
CA ASP A 31 14.03 -12.92 3.09
C ASP A 31 13.98 -11.46 3.55
N LEU A 32 14.27 -11.24 4.84
CA LEU A 32 14.24 -9.91 5.47
C LEU A 32 15.05 -8.90 4.66
N ARG A 33 16.19 -9.33 4.10
CA ARG A 33 17.04 -8.49 3.23
C ARG A 33 16.31 -8.04 1.95
N SER A 34 15.52 -8.92 1.35
CA SER A 34 14.72 -8.61 0.16
C SER A 34 13.56 -7.69 0.52
N THR A 35 12.84 -7.99 1.60
CA THR A 35 11.68 -7.20 2.07
C THR A 35 12.10 -5.78 2.46
N PHE A 36 13.08 -5.61 3.36
CA PHE A 36 13.51 -4.27 3.77
C PHE A 36 14.18 -3.51 2.63
N GLY A 37 14.91 -4.18 1.74
CA GLY A 37 15.46 -3.57 0.53
C GLY A 37 14.36 -3.02 -0.39
N MET A 38 13.26 -3.77 -0.56
CA MET A 38 12.10 -3.36 -1.34
C MET A 38 11.34 -2.17 -0.70
N VAL A 39 11.14 -2.19 0.62
CA VAL A 39 10.46 -1.07 1.29
C VAL A 39 11.34 0.19 1.25
N PHE A 40 12.67 0.04 1.39
CA PHE A 40 13.61 1.16 1.26
C PHE A 40 13.56 1.81 -0.12
N ILE A 41 13.61 1.02 -1.21
CA ILE A 41 13.46 1.57 -2.57
C ILE A 41 12.07 2.21 -2.76
N GLY A 42 11.03 1.67 -2.12
CA GLY A 42 9.70 2.28 -2.06
C GLY A 42 9.72 3.69 -1.50
N VAL A 43 10.43 3.93 -0.39
CA VAL A 43 10.60 5.29 0.16
C VAL A 43 11.39 6.21 -0.77
N PHE A 44 12.38 5.71 -1.50
CA PHE A 44 13.06 6.52 -2.54
C PHE A 44 12.10 6.98 -3.62
N PHE A 45 11.27 6.08 -4.14
CA PHE A 45 10.26 6.45 -5.12
C PHE A 45 9.20 7.37 -4.53
N GLY A 46 8.78 7.15 -3.28
CA GLY A 46 7.89 8.05 -2.56
C GLY A 46 8.45 9.47 -2.44
N ALA A 47 9.74 9.62 -2.15
CA ALA A 47 10.40 10.92 -2.12
C ALA A 47 10.45 11.61 -3.49
N ILE A 48 10.65 10.84 -4.57
CA ILE A 48 10.58 11.37 -5.94
C ILE A 48 9.15 11.84 -6.26
N PHE A 49 8.13 11.06 -5.92
CA PHE A 49 6.74 11.44 -6.13
C PHE A 49 6.36 12.68 -5.33
N LEU A 50 6.80 12.80 -4.07
CA LEU A 50 6.61 14.02 -3.29
C LEU A 50 7.24 15.24 -3.97
N GLY A 51 8.42 15.08 -4.58
CA GLY A 51 9.04 16.14 -5.39
C GLY A 51 8.17 16.57 -6.57
N ILE A 52 7.58 15.62 -7.28
CA ILE A 52 6.65 15.88 -8.39
C ILE A 52 5.37 16.58 -7.89
N THR A 53 4.75 16.06 -6.82
CA THR A 53 3.56 16.65 -6.19
C THR A 53 3.82 18.08 -5.71
N THR A 54 5.01 18.34 -5.17
CA THR A 54 5.44 19.68 -4.76
C THR A 54 5.53 20.63 -5.96
N MET A 55 6.14 20.20 -7.06
CA MET A 55 6.20 20.99 -8.29
C MET A 55 4.80 21.25 -8.87
N GLN A 56 3.92 20.25 -8.87
CA GLN A 56 2.54 20.40 -9.30
C GLN A 56 1.78 21.41 -8.43
N THR A 57 2.02 21.38 -7.12
CA THR A 57 1.42 22.32 -6.17
C THR A 57 1.87 23.75 -6.45
N ILE A 58 3.18 23.98 -6.58
CA ILE A 58 3.74 25.30 -6.89
C ILE A 58 3.18 25.83 -8.22
N PHE A 59 3.16 24.99 -9.25
CA PHE A 59 2.61 25.36 -10.55
C PHE A 59 1.12 25.73 -10.46
N TYR A 60 0.32 24.98 -9.70
CA TYR A 60 -1.10 25.29 -9.47
C TYR A 60 -1.30 26.67 -8.83
N TYR A 61 -0.52 26.99 -7.77
CA TYR A 61 -0.59 28.29 -7.13
C TYR A 61 -0.15 29.44 -8.04
N ALA A 62 0.81 29.20 -8.94
CA ALA A 62 1.30 30.20 -9.88
C ALA A 62 0.31 30.46 -11.03
N THR A 63 -0.30 29.42 -11.60
CA THR A 63 -1.17 29.51 -12.78
C THR A 63 -2.60 29.94 -12.44
N TYR A 64 -3.13 29.56 -11.26
CA TYR A 64 -4.52 29.82 -10.88
C TYR A 64 -4.65 30.72 -9.63
N PRO A 65 -4.17 31.98 -9.68
CA PRO A 65 -4.21 32.87 -8.52
C PRO A 65 -5.65 33.25 -8.12
N LYS A 66 -6.61 33.21 -9.04
CA LYS A 66 -8.02 33.59 -8.82
C LYS A 66 -8.95 32.43 -8.44
N ASP A 67 -8.43 31.20 -8.29
CA ASP A 67 -9.25 30.05 -7.94
C ASP A 67 -9.81 30.12 -6.51
N LYS A 68 -10.94 29.44 -6.30
CA LYS A 68 -11.64 29.40 -5.00
C LYS A 68 -10.68 28.93 -3.90
N TRP A 69 -10.71 29.62 -2.75
CA TRP A 69 -9.86 29.32 -1.60
C TRP A 69 -9.96 27.85 -1.13
N PHE A 70 -11.14 27.24 -1.27
CA PHE A 70 -11.36 25.82 -0.97
C PHE A 70 -10.43 24.88 -1.77
N MET A 71 -10.23 25.12 -3.08
CA MET A 71 -9.36 24.28 -3.90
C MET A 71 -7.88 24.42 -3.51
N LYS A 72 -7.46 25.65 -3.17
CA LYS A 72 -6.11 25.90 -2.66
C LYS A 72 -5.88 25.18 -1.33
N LEU A 73 -6.84 25.25 -0.41
CA LEU A 73 -6.75 24.54 0.87
C LEU A 73 -6.67 23.02 0.65
N LEU A 74 -7.48 22.48 -0.26
CA LEU A 74 -7.47 21.06 -0.59
C LEU A 74 -6.09 20.59 -1.09
N VAL A 75 -5.48 21.33 -2.03
CA VAL A 75 -4.15 21.00 -2.55
C VAL A 75 -3.08 21.05 -1.44
N ALA A 76 -3.14 22.07 -0.57
CA ALA A 76 -2.23 22.16 0.57
C ALA A 76 -2.38 21.01 1.57
N VAL A 77 -3.62 20.59 1.86
CA VAL A 77 -3.91 19.44 2.73
C VAL A 77 -3.39 18.15 2.11
N LEU A 78 -3.62 17.94 0.81
CA LEU A 78 -3.14 16.75 0.11
C LEU A 78 -1.61 16.66 0.13
N TRP A 79 -0.92 17.78 -0.14
CA TRP A 79 0.53 17.86 -0.06
C TRP A 79 1.07 17.59 1.36
N ALA A 80 0.40 18.13 2.39
CA ALA A 80 0.78 17.89 3.77
C ALA A 80 0.58 16.42 4.20
N LEU A 81 -0.50 15.78 3.75
CA LEU A 81 -0.77 14.37 4.02
C LEU A 81 0.24 13.45 3.32
N ASP A 82 0.59 13.74 2.06
CA ASP A 82 1.62 13.01 1.30
C ASP A 82 3.01 13.14 1.94
N THR A 83 3.33 14.32 2.46
CA THR A 83 4.56 14.54 3.24
C THR A 83 4.53 13.71 4.53
N LEU A 84 3.39 13.68 5.23
CA LEU A 84 3.23 12.96 6.49
C LEU A 84 3.39 11.44 6.30
N SER A 85 2.75 10.86 5.29
CA SER A 85 2.86 9.42 5.00
C SER A 85 4.32 9.03 4.69
N LEU A 86 5.02 9.85 3.90
CA LEU A 86 6.42 9.62 3.58
C LEU A 86 7.32 9.71 4.83
N VAL A 87 7.10 10.71 5.69
CA VAL A 87 7.86 10.89 6.94
C VAL A 87 7.63 9.72 7.89
N LEU A 88 6.38 9.29 8.09
CA LEU A 88 6.03 8.15 8.93
C LEU A 88 6.69 6.86 8.45
N THR A 89 6.66 6.63 7.14
CA THR A 89 7.30 5.46 6.51
C THR A 89 8.83 5.52 6.66
N THR A 90 9.42 6.69 6.44
CA THR A 90 10.87 6.90 6.56
C THR A 90 11.37 6.67 7.99
N ILE A 91 10.68 7.22 9.00
CA ILE A 91 11.04 7.01 10.41
C ILE A 91 10.94 5.54 10.80
N SER A 92 9.90 4.86 10.30
CA SER A 92 9.70 3.43 10.56
C SER A 92 10.87 2.61 10.00
N ILE A 93 11.22 2.81 8.74
CA ILE A 93 12.33 2.09 8.08
C ILE A 93 13.67 2.46 8.72
N TYR A 94 13.90 3.73 9.04
CA TYR A 94 15.13 4.18 9.69
C TYR A 94 15.34 3.48 11.03
N THR A 95 14.26 3.32 11.81
CA THR A 95 14.31 2.58 13.08
C THR A 95 14.70 1.11 12.85
N TYR A 96 14.06 0.43 11.89
CA TYR A 96 14.37 -0.96 11.58
C TYR A 96 15.76 -1.20 10.99
N LEU A 97 16.25 -0.29 10.15
CA LEU A 97 17.52 -0.48 9.42
C LEU A 97 18.74 0.07 10.16
N VAL A 98 18.60 1.11 10.99
CA VAL A 98 19.72 1.82 11.59
C VAL A 98 19.76 1.63 13.11
N ILE A 99 18.63 1.85 13.79
CA ILE A 99 18.58 1.83 15.26
C ILE A 99 18.63 0.37 15.75
N ASP A 100 17.77 -0.49 15.20
CA ASP A 100 17.58 -1.86 15.67
C ASP A 100 18.25 -2.91 14.77
N PHE A 101 19.28 -2.52 13.99
CA PHE A 101 19.94 -3.38 12.98
C PHE A 101 20.45 -4.74 13.51
N MET A 102 20.77 -4.81 14.81
CA MET A 102 21.28 -6.02 15.48
C MET A 102 20.29 -6.66 16.46
N ASP A 103 19.06 -6.15 16.57
CA ASP A 103 18.03 -6.70 17.45
C ASP A 103 16.92 -7.40 16.64
N PRO A 104 17.00 -8.73 16.42
CA PRO A 104 15.97 -9.46 15.70
C PRO A 104 14.62 -9.50 16.43
N LEU A 105 14.57 -9.21 17.75
CA LEU A 105 13.29 -9.10 18.46
C LEU A 105 12.56 -7.81 18.11
N ALA A 106 13.27 -6.71 17.87
CA ALA A 106 12.65 -5.45 17.45
C ALA A 106 11.93 -5.59 16.10
N LEU A 107 12.44 -6.44 15.21
CA LEU A 107 11.82 -6.75 13.92
C LEU A 107 10.52 -7.53 14.04
N LEU A 108 10.30 -8.24 15.16
CA LEU A 108 9.05 -8.97 15.38
C LEU A 108 7.87 -8.02 15.66
N TYR A 109 8.17 -6.79 16.08
CA TYR A 109 7.17 -5.80 16.49
C TYR A 109 6.99 -4.72 15.43
N VAL A 110 5.74 -4.27 15.31
CA VAL A 110 5.37 -3.21 14.37
C VAL A 110 5.70 -1.85 14.96
N HIS A 111 6.38 -1.02 14.19
CA HIS A 111 6.69 0.36 14.54
C HIS A 111 5.41 1.19 14.41
N TRP A 112 5.16 2.07 15.37
CA TRP A 112 3.96 2.90 15.41
C TRP A 112 3.76 3.73 14.14
N GLY A 113 4.85 4.18 13.50
CA GLY A 113 4.80 4.90 12.23
C GLY A 113 4.19 4.08 11.09
N MET A 114 4.46 2.77 11.01
CA MET A 114 3.80 1.89 10.03
C MET A 114 2.33 1.66 10.36
N GLY A 115 1.95 1.69 11.64
CA GLY A 115 0.54 1.60 12.04
C GLY A 115 -0.28 2.85 11.71
N CYS A 116 0.36 4.02 11.71
CA CYS A 116 -0.26 5.29 11.35
C CYS A 116 -0.41 5.48 9.83
N GLU A 117 0.47 4.87 9.02
CA GLU A 117 0.48 5.04 7.56
C GLU A 117 -0.87 4.69 6.90
N PRO A 118 -1.54 3.56 7.20
CA PRO A 118 -2.84 3.23 6.61
C PRO A 118 -3.93 4.25 6.92
N ILE A 119 -3.85 4.91 8.08
CA ILE A 119 -4.79 5.97 8.46
C ILE A 119 -4.59 7.19 7.57
N VAL A 120 -3.34 7.60 7.36
CA VAL A 120 -2.99 8.74 6.51
C VAL A 120 -3.37 8.45 5.06
N THR A 121 -3.05 7.27 4.55
CA THR A 121 -3.35 6.87 3.18
C THR A 121 -4.86 6.74 2.94
N GLY A 122 -5.63 6.23 3.91
CA GLY A 122 -7.09 6.23 3.86
C GLY A 122 -7.70 7.64 3.86
N LEU A 123 -7.13 8.58 4.63
CA LEU A 123 -7.54 9.99 4.61
C LEU A 123 -7.26 10.66 3.26
N VAL A 124 -6.08 10.39 2.67
CA VAL A 124 -5.73 10.86 1.33
C VAL A 124 -6.75 10.38 0.30
N ALA A 125 -7.05 9.07 0.29
CA ALA A 125 -8.04 8.48 -0.61
C ALA A 125 -9.41 9.14 -0.47
N PHE A 126 -9.89 9.31 0.77
CA PHE A 126 -11.16 9.97 1.06
C PHE A 126 -11.22 11.41 0.53
N VAL A 127 -10.18 12.21 0.78
CA VAL A 127 -10.10 13.60 0.29
C VAL A 127 -10.13 13.66 -1.23
N VAL A 128 -9.43 12.74 -1.90
CA VAL A 128 -9.41 12.64 -3.36
C VAL A 128 -10.79 12.23 -3.90
N HIS A 129 -11.46 11.26 -3.28
CA HIS A 129 -12.80 10.83 -3.67
C HIS A 129 -13.83 11.96 -3.55
N GLU A 130 -13.86 12.66 -2.43
CA GLU A 130 -14.76 13.81 -2.24
C GLU A 130 -14.54 14.90 -3.30
N PHE A 131 -13.27 15.17 -3.66
CA PHE A 131 -12.95 16.11 -4.73
C PHE A 131 -13.45 15.64 -6.10
N LEU A 132 -13.23 14.37 -6.46
CA LEU A 132 -13.67 13.83 -7.74
C LEU A 132 -15.20 13.77 -7.83
N ILE A 133 -15.87 13.41 -6.74
CA ILE A 133 -17.34 13.41 -6.62
C ILE A 133 -17.89 14.84 -6.77
N PHE A 134 -17.27 15.83 -6.12
CA PHE A 134 -17.63 17.25 -6.29
C PHE A 134 -17.49 17.70 -7.75
N ARG A 135 -16.45 17.23 -8.44
CA ARG A 135 -16.24 17.52 -9.87
C ARG A 135 -17.35 16.92 -10.74
N ILE A 136 -17.75 15.67 -10.49
CA ILE A 136 -18.87 15.01 -11.20
C ILE A 136 -20.17 15.80 -11.00
N TRP A 137 -20.46 16.22 -9.76
CA TRP A 137 -21.65 17.00 -9.44
C TRP A 137 -21.70 18.35 -10.18
N THR A 138 -20.53 19.00 -10.30
CA THR A 138 -20.43 20.28 -11.02
C THR A 138 -20.68 20.11 -12.52
N LEU A 139 -20.34 18.95 -13.09
CA LEU A 139 -20.55 18.66 -14.51
C LEU A 139 -22.00 18.29 -14.83
N ASN A 140 -22.69 17.56 -13.94
CA ASN A 140 -24.08 17.13 -14.14
C ASN A 140 -24.91 17.19 -12.85
N LYS A 141 -25.67 18.29 -12.68
CA LYS A 141 -26.44 18.57 -11.45
C LYS A 141 -27.62 17.61 -11.21
N ASN A 142 -28.15 16.97 -12.27
CA ASN A 142 -29.29 16.05 -12.15
C ASN A 142 -28.93 14.71 -11.49
N TRP A 143 -27.65 14.34 -11.40
CA TRP A 143 -27.20 13.06 -10.84
C TRP A 143 -26.90 13.16 -9.34
N THR A 144 -27.48 14.13 -8.64
CA THR A 144 -27.20 14.42 -7.23
C THR A 144 -27.42 13.19 -6.32
N LEU A 145 -28.43 12.35 -6.59
CA LEU A 145 -28.66 11.11 -5.81
C LEU A 145 -27.53 10.07 -6.00
N TYR A 146 -27.02 9.92 -7.22
CA TYR A 146 -25.91 9.01 -7.51
C TYR A 146 -24.60 9.50 -6.87
N VAL A 147 -24.33 10.80 -6.99
CA VAL A 147 -23.18 11.47 -6.36
C VAL A 147 -23.24 11.32 -4.84
N ALA A 148 -24.41 11.51 -4.22
CA ALA A 148 -24.59 11.31 -2.78
C ALA A 148 -24.36 9.85 -2.37
N GLY A 149 -24.80 8.88 -3.18
CA GLY A 149 -24.51 7.46 -2.94
C GLY A 149 -23.02 7.13 -2.97
N LEU A 150 -22.28 7.69 -3.93
CA LEU A 150 -20.83 7.52 -4.02
C LEU A 150 -20.10 8.17 -2.83
N ALA A 151 -20.53 9.34 -2.38
CA ALA A 151 -19.96 10.01 -1.20
C ALA A 151 -20.20 9.21 0.08
N VAL A 152 -21.36 8.56 0.21
CA VAL A 152 -21.61 7.65 1.35
C VAL A 152 -20.75 6.39 1.23
N PHE A 153 -20.56 5.86 0.03
CA PHE A 153 -19.75 4.67 -0.19
C PHE A 153 -18.25 4.93 0.07
N SER A 154 -17.74 6.14 -0.17
CA SER A 154 -16.34 6.53 0.14
C SER A 154 -16.02 6.49 1.65
N LEU A 155 -17.04 6.51 2.52
CA LEU A 155 -16.86 6.33 3.96
C LEU A 155 -16.48 4.88 4.35
N LEU A 156 -16.85 3.90 3.52
CA LEU A 156 -16.53 2.49 3.77
C LEU A 156 -15.02 2.21 3.76
N PRO A 157 -14.24 2.55 2.71
CA PRO A 157 -12.80 2.34 2.72
C PRO A 157 -12.13 3.17 3.82
N LEU A 158 -12.58 4.41 4.07
CA LEU A 158 -12.06 5.21 5.18
C LEU A 158 -12.25 4.51 6.54
N ALA A 159 -13.44 3.96 6.79
CA ALA A 159 -13.72 3.23 8.03
C ALA A 159 -12.82 1.98 8.16
N LEU A 160 -12.61 1.24 7.06
CA LEU A 160 -11.71 0.09 7.05
C LEU A 160 -10.25 0.49 7.33
N SER A 161 -9.75 1.55 6.70
CA SER A 161 -8.40 2.07 6.94
C SER A 161 -8.21 2.56 8.38
N VAL A 162 -9.20 3.24 8.95
CA VAL A 162 -9.16 3.70 10.35
C VAL A 162 -9.21 2.52 11.32
N VAL A 163 -10.05 1.50 11.06
CA VAL A 163 -10.11 0.29 11.90
C VAL A 163 -8.79 -0.47 11.83
N ALA A 164 -8.22 -0.66 10.63
CA ALA A 164 -6.92 -1.30 10.46
C ALA A 164 -5.83 -0.54 11.23
N GLY A 165 -5.71 0.77 11.02
CA GLY A 165 -4.70 1.59 11.67
C GLY A 165 -4.87 1.70 13.18
N THR A 166 -6.07 1.95 13.69
CA THR A 166 -6.31 2.03 15.15
C THR A 166 -6.04 0.71 15.86
N LYS A 167 -6.35 -0.43 15.25
CA LYS A 167 -6.01 -1.75 15.81
C LYS A 167 -4.50 -1.95 15.87
N THR A 168 -3.74 -1.46 14.89
CA THR A 168 -2.27 -1.52 14.89
C THR A 168 -1.62 -0.57 15.91
N VAL A 169 -2.23 0.59 16.20
CA VAL A 169 -1.65 1.62 17.08
C VAL A 169 -2.06 1.45 18.55
N VAL A 170 -3.31 1.10 18.82
CA VAL A 170 -3.90 1.15 20.18
C VAL A 170 -3.55 -0.08 21.02
N GLY A 171 -3.22 -1.23 20.42
CA GLY A 171 -2.93 -2.45 21.17
C GLY A 171 -1.46 -2.64 21.60
N GLY A 172 -0.60 -1.64 21.41
CA GLY A 172 0.82 -1.71 21.79
C GLY A 172 1.70 -2.34 20.72
N ARG A 173 2.87 -2.86 21.12
CA ARG A 173 3.82 -3.56 20.24
C ARG A 173 3.20 -4.88 19.75
N HIS A 174 2.40 -4.82 18.69
CA HIS A 174 1.83 -6.01 18.05
C HIS A 174 2.89 -6.77 17.27
N MET A 175 2.79 -8.10 17.34
CA MET A 175 3.58 -8.96 16.49
C MET A 175 3.00 -8.95 15.07
N TRP A 176 3.83 -9.18 14.06
CA TRP A 176 3.37 -9.31 12.68
C TRP A 176 2.28 -10.37 12.49
N SER A 177 2.21 -11.39 13.35
CA SER A 177 1.15 -12.42 13.35
C SER A 177 -0.24 -11.83 13.58
N ASP A 178 -0.35 -10.84 14.46
CA ASP A 178 -1.62 -10.21 14.79
C ASP A 178 -2.08 -9.30 13.64
N LEU A 179 -1.11 -8.65 12.98
CA LEU A 179 -1.38 -7.87 11.77
C LEU A 179 -1.80 -8.72 10.59
N LEU A 180 -1.23 -9.91 10.39
CA LEU A 180 -1.67 -10.81 9.31
C LEU A 180 -3.15 -11.19 9.46
N THR A 181 -3.61 -11.31 10.71
CA THR A 181 -5.02 -11.57 11.03
C THR A 181 -5.92 -10.38 10.71
N LEU A 182 -5.38 -9.16 10.72
CA LEU A 182 -6.07 -7.92 10.31
C LEU A 182 -5.82 -7.55 8.83
N GLY A 183 -4.85 -8.20 8.17
CA GLY A 183 -4.41 -7.88 6.81
C GLY A 183 -5.51 -8.05 5.76
N TRP A 184 -6.46 -8.95 5.99
CA TRP A 184 -7.64 -9.08 5.12
C TRP A 184 -8.51 -7.81 5.12
N ALA A 185 -8.59 -7.09 6.25
CA ALA A 185 -9.39 -5.87 6.36
C ALA A 185 -8.71 -4.70 5.65
N ALA A 186 -7.38 -4.59 5.80
CA ALA A 186 -6.58 -3.60 5.08
C ALA A 186 -6.65 -3.82 3.56
N THR A 187 -6.39 -5.04 3.10
CA THR A 187 -6.48 -5.39 1.67
C THR A 187 -7.88 -5.21 1.10
N ALA A 188 -8.93 -5.53 1.87
CA ALA A 188 -10.31 -5.26 1.44
C ALA A 188 -10.60 -3.75 1.31
N GLY A 189 -10.03 -2.91 2.18
CA GLY A 189 -10.09 -1.46 2.09
C GLY A 189 -9.45 -0.92 0.81
N ASP A 190 -8.26 -1.40 0.49
CA ASP A 190 -7.52 -0.99 -0.72
C ASP A 190 -8.21 -1.44 -2.01
N VAL A 191 -8.76 -2.67 -2.03
CA VAL A 191 -9.54 -3.18 -3.16
C VAL A 191 -10.80 -2.35 -3.36
N THR A 192 -11.50 -2.01 -2.28
CA THR A 192 -12.70 -1.16 -2.34
C THR A 192 -12.38 0.23 -2.89
N THR A 193 -11.25 0.81 -2.46
CA THR A 193 -10.73 2.09 -2.94
C THR A 193 -10.43 2.02 -4.45
N SER A 194 -9.78 0.96 -4.91
CA SER A 194 -9.46 0.75 -6.33
C SER A 194 -10.73 0.64 -7.19
N VAL A 195 -11.76 -0.05 -6.68
CA VAL A 195 -13.06 -0.15 -7.37
C VAL A 195 -13.71 1.23 -7.48
N LEU A 196 -13.66 2.04 -6.42
CA LEU A 196 -14.16 3.42 -6.45
C LEU A 196 -13.46 4.26 -7.50
N ASP A 197 -12.14 4.18 -7.59
CA ASP A 197 -11.37 4.93 -8.58
C ASP A 197 -11.81 4.58 -10.01
N LEU A 198 -12.01 3.29 -10.30
CA LEU A 198 -12.50 2.83 -11.61
C LEU A 198 -13.91 3.34 -11.92
N VAL A 199 -14.82 3.30 -10.94
CA VAL A 199 -16.21 3.77 -11.10
C VAL A 199 -16.25 5.29 -11.33
N VAL A 200 -15.49 6.03 -10.54
CA VAL A 200 -15.40 7.50 -10.64
C VAL A 200 -14.76 7.90 -11.97
N ALA A 201 -13.65 7.26 -12.36
CA ALA A 201 -13.00 7.50 -13.64
C ALA A 201 -13.93 7.18 -14.82
N GLY A 202 -14.60 6.03 -14.78
CA GLY A 202 -15.58 5.62 -15.79
C GLY A 202 -16.75 6.60 -15.90
N THR A 203 -17.26 7.09 -14.77
CA THR A 203 -18.35 8.10 -14.74
C THR A 203 -17.92 9.41 -15.39
N ILE A 204 -16.72 9.90 -15.08
CA ILE A 204 -16.18 11.14 -15.68
C ILE A 204 -16.00 10.96 -17.19
N CYS A 205 -15.46 9.82 -17.64
CA CYS A 205 -15.31 9.51 -19.06
C CYS A 205 -16.65 9.48 -19.79
N TYR A 206 -17.68 8.86 -19.19
CA TYR A 206 -19.02 8.78 -19.78
C TYR A 206 -19.67 10.16 -19.91
N GLN A 207 -19.51 11.06 -18.93
CA GLN A 207 -20.09 12.40 -18.99
C GLN A 207 -19.38 13.34 -19.98
N LEU A 208 -18.18 12.99 -20.44
CA LEU A 208 -17.43 13.78 -21.41
C LEU A 208 -17.80 13.47 -22.87
N TYR A 209 -18.47 12.34 -23.11
CA TYR A 209 -18.91 11.87 -24.43
C TYR A 209 -20.40 12.12 -24.62
#